data_AF-A0A830HVK4-F1
#
_entry.id   AF-A0A830HVK4-F1
#
_cell.length_a   1.000
_cell.length_b   1.000
_cell.length_c   1.000
_cell.angle_alpha   90.00
_cell.angle_beta   90.00
_cell.angle_gamma   90.00
#
_symmetry.space_group_name_H-M   'P 1'
#
loop_
_entity.id
_entity.type
_entity.pdbx_description
1 polymer ?
#
loop_
_entity_poly.entity_id
_entity_poly.type
_entity_poly.pdbx_seq_one_letter_code
_entity_poly.pdbx_strand_id
1 'polypeptide(L)'
;MSLSSPYRFDSSSSRSTTSRSRGRSHFGASCLASSVFLASWRTSRSRTPAPRNRNRSSHARGSSRLTTCVFTGIVQGKTSVISKDVIKENEAMAFRMQFPKGATENLQVGASVAINGTCLTAVEIDQENDTARFDLIIETLRATNLGKLDVGSEANFERAARIGDEIGGHNVSGHVNCVAQLESVEATDENRRLLFSLPKDVGRYVFAKGFVAVDGCSLTVGEVERGDERDSFSVYLIPETLRVTTLGGYTHGDAVNIEADASTVAVVETVARVLAEKNLELSSL
;
A
#
# COMPACT_ATOMS: atom_id res chain seq x y z
N MET A 1 24.82 -57.97 -13.82
CA MET A 1 26.17 -57.56 -14.29
C MET A 1 26.27 -56.06 -14.03
N SER A 2 26.65 -55.66 -12.81
CA SER A 2 28.02 -55.28 -12.40
C SER A 2 28.54 -54.09 -13.22
N LEU A 3 28.65 -52.89 -12.66
CA LEU A 3 29.82 -52.38 -11.91
C LEU A 3 29.38 -51.10 -11.14
N SER A 4 29.36 -51.07 -9.80
CA SER A 4 30.41 -50.59 -8.86
C SER A 4 30.68 -49.07 -8.92
N SER A 5 30.11 -48.24 -8.00
CA SER A 5 30.60 -47.86 -6.64
C SER A 5 31.35 -46.48 -6.63
N PRO A 6 31.59 -45.80 -5.48
CA PRO A 6 30.98 -44.50 -5.19
C PRO A 6 32.01 -43.41 -4.82
N TYR A 7 31.57 -42.15 -4.71
CA TYR A 7 32.35 -41.09 -4.07
C TYR A 7 31.81 -40.84 -2.65
N ARG A 8 32.66 -41.11 -1.65
CA ARG A 8 32.58 -40.61 -0.27
C ARG A 8 33.63 -39.52 -0.11
N PHE A 9 33.31 -38.46 0.63
CA PHE A 9 34.28 -37.79 1.51
C PHE A 9 33.58 -37.39 2.80
N ASP A 10 34.31 -37.59 3.90
CA ASP A 10 33.85 -37.57 5.29
C ASP A 10 34.39 -36.34 6.03
N SER A 11 33.65 -35.95 7.06
CA SER A 11 34.02 -35.27 8.32
C SER A 11 35.10 -34.18 8.37
N SER A 12 34.80 -33.06 9.05
CA SER A 12 35.38 -32.83 10.39
C SER A 12 34.75 -31.63 11.10
N SER A 13 34.57 -31.86 12.40
CA SER A 13 34.12 -30.96 13.45
C SER A 13 35.29 -30.16 14.04
N SER A 14 35.05 -28.96 14.57
CA SER A 14 35.78 -28.47 15.74
C SER A 14 34.99 -27.41 16.51
N ARG A 15 35.13 -27.49 17.83
CA ARG A 15 34.45 -26.74 18.90
C ARG A 15 35.22 -25.46 19.28
N SER A 16 34.54 -24.68 20.13
CA SER A 16 35.08 -23.82 21.20
C SER A 16 35.46 -22.40 20.76
N THR A 17 35.28 -21.31 21.52
CA THR A 17 35.17 -21.10 22.98
C THR A 17 34.48 -19.75 23.26
N THR A 18 33.80 -19.70 24.39
CA THR A 18 33.38 -18.52 25.16
C THR A 18 34.49 -17.48 25.39
N SER A 19 34.12 -16.18 25.38
CA SER A 19 34.73 -15.22 26.31
C SER A 19 33.72 -14.15 26.75
N ARG A 20 33.87 -13.72 28.00
CA ARG A 20 32.95 -12.94 28.83
C ARG A 20 33.78 -11.81 29.43
N SER A 21 33.35 -10.55 29.34
CA SER A 21 33.72 -9.45 30.27
C SER A 21 32.75 -8.27 30.03
N ARG A 22 31.91 -7.87 31.00
CA ARG A 22 32.16 -6.89 32.10
C ARG A 22 32.68 -5.54 31.55
N GLY A 23 32.10 -4.36 31.80
CA GLY A 23 31.01 -3.89 32.67
C GLY A 23 31.10 -2.35 32.83
N ARG A 24 30.20 -1.78 33.65
CA ARG A 24 30.12 -0.39 34.21
C ARG A 24 29.61 0.71 33.27
N SER A 25 28.56 1.52 33.52
CA SER A 25 27.90 2.16 34.69
C SER A 25 28.34 3.60 34.99
N HIS A 26 27.33 4.48 35.16
CA HIS A 26 27.30 5.85 35.73
C HIS A 26 27.83 6.99 34.84
N PHE A 27 27.25 8.19 34.76
CA PHE A 27 26.53 9.11 35.68
C PHE A 27 25.40 9.85 34.91
N GLY A 28 24.36 10.50 35.44
CA GLY A 28 24.09 11.06 36.76
C GLY A 28 23.88 12.59 36.68
N ALA A 29 22.71 13.06 37.18
CA ALA A 29 22.35 14.44 37.63
C ALA A 29 22.14 15.53 36.55
N SER A 30 20.97 16.18 36.39
CA SER A 30 20.02 16.89 37.28
C SER A 30 20.36 18.36 37.57
N CYS A 31 19.29 19.12 37.84
CA CYS A 31 19.19 20.44 38.48
C CYS A 31 19.16 21.67 37.57
N LEU A 32 18.41 22.75 37.85
CA LEU A 32 17.19 23.07 38.60
C LEU A 32 17.10 24.60 38.55
N ALA A 33 15.87 25.13 38.49
CA ALA A 33 15.46 26.42 39.08
C ALA A 33 16.07 27.72 38.46
N SER A 34 15.50 28.92 38.53
CA SER A 34 14.47 29.46 39.42
C SER A 34 14.01 30.86 38.94
N SER A 35 12.73 31.14 39.17
CA SER A 35 12.15 32.35 39.82
C SER A 35 12.26 33.78 39.20
N VAL A 36 11.12 34.40 38.87
CA VAL A 36 10.30 35.39 39.65
C VAL A 36 10.73 36.86 39.43
N PHE A 37 9.81 37.73 38.98
CA PHE A 37 9.53 39.05 39.59
C PHE A 37 8.23 39.68 39.06
N LEU A 38 7.40 40.15 39.99
CA LEU A 38 6.17 40.96 39.79
C LEU A 38 6.52 42.45 39.65
N ALA A 39 5.74 43.22 38.89
CA ALA A 39 5.10 44.47 39.34
C ALA A 39 4.20 45.11 38.28
N SER A 40 3.04 45.56 38.75
CA SER A 40 1.98 46.34 38.11
C SER A 40 2.45 47.75 37.69
N TRP A 41 1.70 48.43 36.80
CA TRP A 41 1.10 49.77 37.01
C TRP A 41 0.15 50.13 35.84
N ARG A 42 -0.98 50.75 36.17
CA ARG A 42 -2.03 51.28 35.26
C ARG A 42 -1.66 52.70 34.79
N THR A 43 -2.02 53.10 33.56
CA THR A 43 -3.19 53.97 33.23
C THR A 43 -3.13 54.60 31.82
N SER A 44 -4.32 54.62 31.21
CA SER A 44 -4.90 55.63 30.31
C SER A 44 -4.48 55.76 28.83
N ARG A 45 -5.53 55.96 28.04
CA ARG A 45 -5.69 55.98 26.58
C ARG A 45 -5.31 57.35 25.98
N SER A 46 -4.81 57.35 24.74
CA SER A 46 -5.41 58.11 23.61
C SER A 46 -4.72 57.81 22.27
N ARG A 47 -5.54 57.61 21.23
CA ARG A 47 -5.24 57.34 19.80
C ARG A 47 -4.52 58.55 19.17
N THR A 48 -3.61 58.43 18.19
CA THR A 48 -3.85 58.16 16.75
C THR A 48 -2.54 57.79 15.98
N PRO A 49 -2.61 57.30 14.73
CA PRO A 49 -1.65 56.33 14.18
C PRO A 49 -0.66 56.87 13.12
N ALA A 50 0.46 56.15 12.94
CA ALA A 50 1.27 56.17 11.72
C ALA A 50 2.09 54.85 11.61
N PRO A 51 2.45 54.40 10.40
CA PRO A 51 2.55 52.98 10.07
C PRO A 51 3.95 52.41 10.34
N ARG A 52 4.03 51.17 10.82
CA ARG A 52 5.26 50.38 10.78
C ARG A 52 4.98 48.95 10.34
N ASN A 53 5.35 48.74 9.09
CA ASN A 53 5.65 47.47 8.46
C ASN A 53 6.47 46.57 9.40
N ARG A 54 5.90 45.42 9.78
CA ARG A 54 6.64 44.29 10.34
C ARG A 54 6.10 43.01 9.73
N ASN A 55 6.84 42.52 8.75
CA ASN A 55 6.86 41.11 8.36
C ASN A 55 6.90 40.23 9.61
N ARG A 56 5.80 39.52 9.87
CA ARG A 56 5.81 38.30 10.66
C ARG A 56 5.47 37.16 9.72
N SER A 57 6.52 36.46 9.32
CA SER A 57 6.45 35.13 8.73
C SER A 57 5.68 34.20 9.68
N SER A 58 4.40 34.03 9.43
CA SER A 58 3.64 32.92 10.01
C SER A 58 4.15 31.64 9.37
N HIS A 59 5.01 30.91 10.09
CA HIS A 59 5.22 29.50 9.81
C HIS A 59 3.87 28.81 9.97
N ALA A 60 3.20 28.59 8.84
CA ALA A 60 2.06 27.71 8.77
C ALA A 60 2.58 26.32 9.13
N ARG A 61 2.34 25.90 10.37
CA ARG A 61 2.45 24.49 10.74
C ARG A 61 1.40 23.77 9.92
N GLY A 62 1.84 23.18 8.81
CA GLY A 62 1.06 22.23 8.05
C GLY A 62 0.72 21.08 8.98
N SER A 63 -0.46 21.13 9.60
CA SER A 63 -1.12 19.93 10.07
C SER A 63 -1.36 19.11 8.81
N SER A 64 -0.51 18.12 8.56
CA SER A 64 -0.79 17.06 7.59
C SER A 64 -2.10 16.42 8.04
N ARG A 65 -3.22 16.89 7.48
CA ARG A 65 -4.43 16.10 7.51
C ARG A 65 -4.02 14.83 6.80
N LEU A 66 -3.99 13.73 7.54
CA LEU A 66 -4.05 12.40 6.96
C LEU A 66 -5.41 12.36 6.26
N THR A 67 -5.47 12.91 5.05
CA THR A 67 -6.56 12.64 4.13
C THR A 67 -6.36 11.19 3.79
N THR A 68 -7.03 10.30 4.51
CA THR A 68 -7.14 8.90 4.11
C THR A 68 -7.70 8.95 2.70
N CYS A 69 -6.88 8.62 1.70
CA CYS A 69 -7.36 8.49 0.34
C CYS A 69 -8.41 7.38 0.34
N VAL A 70 -9.58 7.70 -0.21
CA VAL A 70 -10.67 6.74 -0.35
C VAL A 70 -10.83 6.52 -1.85
N PHE A 71 -10.49 5.31 -2.28
CA PHE A 71 -10.84 4.76 -3.57
C PHE A 71 -12.05 3.84 -3.39
N THR A 72 -12.68 3.47 -4.49
CA THR A 72 -13.88 2.63 -4.53
C THR A 72 -13.59 1.23 -5.05
N GLY A 73 -12.42 1.05 -5.64
CA GLY A 73 -12.04 -0.14 -6.38
C GLY A 73 -12.75 -0.27 -7.73
N ILE A 74 -13.39 0.79 -8.21
CA ILE A 74 -13.95 0.86 -9.56
C ILE A 74 -12.89 1.46 -10.48
N VAL A 75 -12.11 0.57 -11.10
CA VAL A 75 -11.06 0.96 -12.04
C VAL A 75 -11.65 1.75 -13.21
N GLN A 76 -11.06 2.92 -13.47
CA GLN A 76 -11.51 3.87 -14.49
C GLN A 76 -10.91 3.58 -15.87
N GLY A 77 -9.84 2.78 -15.91
CA GLY A 77 -9.23 2.29 -17.14
C GLY A 77 -7.81 1.80 -16.92
N LYS A 78 -7.07 1.70 -18.03
CA LYS A 78 -5.66 1.27 -18.04
C LYS A 78 -4.78 2.47 -18.37
N THR A 79 -3.61 2.51 -17.75
CA THR A 79 -2.54 3.46 -18.01
C THR A 79 -1.28 2.69 -18.39
N SER A 80 -0.36 3.30 -19.13
CA SER A 80 0.88 2.65 -19.58
C SER A 80 2.10 3.39 -19.05
N VAL A 81 3.12 2.65 -18.62
CA VAL A 81 4.41 3.23 -18.24
C VAL A 81 5.13 3.74 -19.50
N ILE A 82 5.45 5.03 -19.56
CA ILE A 82 6.19 5.63 -20.68
C ILE A 82 7.64 5.99 -20.33
N SER A 83 7.94 6.22 -19.05
CA SER A 83 9.32 6.33 -18.56
C SER A 83 9.47 5.76 -17.16
N LYS A 84 10.69 5.27 -16.88
CA LYS A 84 11.11 4.71 -15.60
C LYS A 84 12.51 5.23 -15.29
N ASP A 85 12.58 6.20 -14.39
CA ASP A 85 13.80 6.93 -14.07
C ASP A 85 14.26 6.62 -12.64
N VAL A 86 15.56 6.40 -12.44
CA VAL A 86 16.12 6.24 -11.10
C VAL A 86 16.38 7.64 -10.53
N ILE A 87 15.66 8.01 -9.46
CA ILE A 87 15.87 9.29 -8.77
C ILE A 87 17.09 9.18 -7.86
N LYS A 88 17.11 8.11 -7.05
CA LYS A 88 18.21 7.78 -6.16
C LYS A 88 18.34 6.27 -6.10
N GLU A 89 19.54 5.80 -6.41
CA GLU A 89 19.85 4.38 -6.48
C GLU A 89 19.45 3.67 -5.19
N ASN A 90 18.71 2.57 -5.32
CA ASN A 90 18.17 1.77 -4.20
C ASN A 90 17.23 2.49 -3.22
N GLU A 91 16.76 3.71 -3.54
CA GLU A 91 15.88 4.48 -2.65
C GLU A 91 14.58 4.91 -3.32
N ALA A 92 14.64 5.42 -4.55
CA ALA A 92 13.46 5.96 -5.22
C ALA A 92 13.54 5.89 -6.75
N MET A 93 12.40 5.61 -7.36
CA MET A 93 12.20 5.63 -8.80
C MET A 93 11.06 6.59 -9.17
N ALA A 94 11.06 7.06 -10.39
CA ALA A 94 10.00 7.86 -10.96
C ALA A 94 9.37 7.14 -12.13
N PHE A 95 8.04 7.01 -12.10
CA PHE A 95 7.29 6.52 -13.25
C PHE A 95 6.57 7.69 -13.88
N ARG A 96 6.68 7.82 -15.21
CA ARG A 96 5.75 8.62 -15.99
C ARG A 96 4.76 7.70 -16.66
N MET A 97 3.48 7.98 -16.46
CA MET A 97 2.36 7.16 -16.89
C MET A 97 1.56 7.92 -17.95
N GLN A 98 1.19 7.23 -19.02
CA GLN A 98 0.26 7.70 -20.05
C GLN A 98 -1.15 7.23 -19.70
N PHE A 99 -2.08 8.15 -19.54
CA PHE A 99 -3.48 7.85 -19.27
C PHE A 99 -4.32 7.92 -20.55
N PRO A 100 -5.54 7.33 -20.55
CA PRO A 100 -6.50 7.53 -21.63
C PRO A 100 -6.87 9.01 -21.77
N LYS A 101 -7.29 9.38 -22.97
CA LYS A 101 -7.61 10.78 -23.30
C LYS A 101 -8.63 11.38 -22.32
N GLY A 102 -8.30 12.52 -21.72
CA GLY A 102 -9.14 13.25 -20.77
C GLY A 102 -9.12 12.69 -19.33
N ALA A 103 -8.45 11.58 -19.06
CA ALA A 103 -8.41 11.00 -17.72
C ALA A 103 -7.64 11.88 -16.72
N THR A 104 -6.69 12.70 -17.21
CA THR A 104 -5.95 13.67 -16.39
C THR A 104 -6.67 15.00 -16.20
N GLU A 105 -7.85 15.17 -16.80
CA GLU A 105 -8.60 16.42 -16.72
C GLU A 105 -8.91 16.77 -15.25
N ASN A 106 -8.62 18.02 -14.87
CA ASN A 106 -8.80 18.53 -13.51
C ASN A 106 -8.00 17.76 -12.44
N LEU A 107 -7.02 16.95 -12.82
CA LEU A 107 -6.05 16.36 -11.89
C LEU A 107 -5.05 17.45 -11.48
N GLN A 108 -4.73 17.52 -10.19
CA GLN A 108 -3.85 18.54 -9.62
C GLN A 108 -2.61 17.88 -9.03
N VAL A 109 -1.47 18.58 -9.04
CA VAL A 109 -0.27 18.10 -8.35
C VAL A 109 -0.59 17.90 -6.87
N GLY A 110 -0.16 16.77 -6.32
CA GLY A 110 -0.53 16.33 -4.97
C GLY A 110 -1.81 15.48 -4.92
N ALA A 111 -2.51 15.28 -6.04
CA ALA A 111 -3.66 14.38 -6.09
C ALA A 111 -3.22 12.91 -6.00
N SER A 112 -4.07 12.10 -5.37
CA SER A 112 -3.87 10.66 -5.24
C SER A 112 -4.52 9.89 -6.38
N VAL A 113 -3.74 8.98 -6.95
CA VAL A 113 -4.18 8.07 -8.01
C VAL A 113 -3.70 6.67 -7.62
N ALA A 114 -4.63 5.72 -7.56
CA ALA A 114 -4.29 4.32 -7.38
C ALA A 114 -3.79 3.76 -8.70
N ILE A 115 -2.60 3.15 -8.71
CA ILE A 115 -2.02 2.41 -9.84
C ILE A 115 -1.88 0.95 -9.42
N ASN A 116 -2.56 0.03 -10.11
CA ASN A 116 -2.76 -1.36 -9.64
C ASN A 116 -3.16 -1.42 -8.16
N GLY A 117 -4.08 -0.54 -7.73
CA GLY A 117 -4.52 -0.46 -6.33
C GLY A 117 -3.49 0.09 -5.35
N THR A 118 -2.35 0.63 -5.81
CA THR A 118 -1.37 1.29 -4.94
C THR A 118 -1.59 2.79 -5.00
N CYS A 119 -1.89 3.43 -3.87
CA CYS A 119 -2.07 4.87 -3.79
C CYS A 119 -0.74 5.61 -4.05
N LEU A 120 -0.64 6.33 -5.16
CA LEU A 120 0.50 7.17 -5.51
C LEU A 120 0.09 8.64 -5.57
N THR A 121 1.05 9.54 -5.33
CA THR A 121 0.85 10.99 -5.42
C THR A 121 1.38 11.51 -6.74
N ALA A 122 0.54 12.19 -7.53
CA ALA A 122 0.96 12.82 -8.77
C ALA A 122 1.87 14.03 -8.45
N VAL A 123 3.13 13.97 -8.87
CA VAL A 123 4.12 15.04 -8.61
C VAL A 123 4.29 15.99 -9.80
N GLU A 124 3.98 15.53 -11.00
CA GLU A 124 3.87 16.35 -12.22
C GLU A 124 2.69 15.85 -13.05
N ILE A 125 2.03 16.75 -13.77
CA ILE A 125 0.89 16.44 -14.63
C ILE A 125 1.02 17.26 -15.91
N ASP A 126 0.83 16.59 -17.04
CA ASP A 126 0.67 17.20 -18.35
C ASP A 126 -0.71 16.83 -18.88
N GLN A 127 -1.64 17.77 -18.78
CA GLN A 127 -3.04 17.57 -19.19
C GLN A 127 -3.22 17.63 -20.71
N GLU A 128 -2.28 18.24 -21.44
CA GLU A 128 -2.35 18.30 -22.91
C GLU A 128 -2.04 16.94 -23.52
N ASN A 129 -1.12 16.20 -22.89
CA ASN A 129 -0.69 14.87 -23.33
C ASN A 129 -1.26 13.71 -22.48
N ASP A 130 -2.14 13.99 -21.52
CA ASP A 130 -2.69 13.00 -20.57
C ASP A 130 -1.62 12.16 -19.87
N THR A 131 -0.55 12.81 -19.38
CA THR A 131 0.50 12.13 -18.62
C THR A 131 0.60 12.64 -17.18
N ALA A 132 1.00 11.76 -16.27
CA ALA A 132 1.38 12.16 -14.92
C ALA A 132 2.64 11.41 -14.46
N ARG A 133 3.43 12.07 -13.61
CA ARG A 133 4.63 11.50 -12.99
C ARG A 133 4.33 11.18 -11.53
N PHE A 134 4.87 10.06 -11.06
CA PHE A 134 4.78 9.57 -9.70
C PHE A 134 6.17 9.22 -9.20
N ASP A 135 6.48 9.63 -7.96
CA ASP A 135 7.69 9.19 -7.27
C ASP A 135 7.35 8.01 -6.36
N LEU A 136 8.07 6.90 -6.52
CA LEU A 136 7.88 5.67 -5.78
C LEU A 136 9.11 5.41 -4.92
N ILE A 137 8.88 5.22 -3.62
CA ILE A 137 9.92 4.78 -2.70
C ILE A 137 10.18 3.29 -2.86
N ILE A 138 11.38 2.84 -2.48
CA ILE A 138 11.80 1.45 -2.61
C ILE A 138 10.87 0.46 -1.91
N GLU A 139 10.27 0.85 -0.77
CA GLU A 139 9.32 -0.01 -0.07
C GLU A 139 8.06 -0.28 -0.90
N THR A 140 7.53 0.74 -1.57
CA THR A 140 6.39 0.58 -2.48
C THR A 140 6.73 -0.37 -3.62
N LEU A 141 7.91 -0.23 -4.21
CA LEU A 141 8.36 -1.11 -5.30
C LEU A 141 8.56 -2.56 -4.83
N ARG A 142 8.97 -2.76 -3.57
CA ARG A 142 9.16 -4.08 -2.95
C ARG A 142 7.84 -4.73 -2.55
N ALA A 143 6.92 -3.96 -1.97
CA ALA A 143 5.68 -4.45 -1.38
C ALA A 143 4.56 -4.66 -2.41
N THR A 144 4.75 -4.20 -3.65
CA THR A 144 3.74 -4.24 -4.71
C THR A 144 4.30 -4.83 -6.01
N ASN A 145 3.45 -5.11 -6.98
CA ASN A 145 3.86 -5.52 -8.31
C ASN A 145 4.42 -4.37 -9.17
N LEU A 146 4.40 -3.12 -8.68
CA LEU A 146 4.89 -1.96 -9.45
C LEU A 146 6.38 -2.04 -9.76
N GLY A 147 7.18 -2.69 -8.91
CA GLY A 147 8.60 -2.91 -9.16
C GLY A 147 8.89 -3.75 -10.41
N LYS A 148 7.92 -4.55 -10.87
CA LYS A 148 8.02 -5.40 -12.05
C LYS A 148 7.54 -4.73 -13.33
N LEU A 149 6.96 -3.53 -13.25
CA LEU A 149 6.52 -2.80 -14.43
C LEU A 149 7.72 -2.20 -15.15
N ASP A 150 7.73 -2.33 -16.48
CA ASP A 150 8.70 -1.75 -17.38
C ASP A 150 8.02 -0.81 -18.37
N VAL A 151 8.81 -0.07 -19.15
CA VAL A 151 8.26 0.80 -20.20
C VAL A 151 7.40 -0.01 -21.16
N GLY A 152 6.17 0.42 -21.38
CA GLY A 152 5.15 -0.26 -22.17
C GLY A 152 4.20 -1.15 -21.35
N SER A 153 4.50 -1.45 -20.08
CA SER A 153 3.57 -2.19 -19.21
C SER A 153 2.28 -1.39 -18.97
N GLU A 154 1.15 -2.08 -19.01
CA GLU A 154 -0.15 -1.54 -18.59
C GLU A 154 -0.40 -1.77 -17.08
N ALA A 155 -1.13 -0.85 -16.47
CA ALA A 155 -1.61 -0.94 -15.10
C ALA A 155 -3.03 -0.37 -15.00
N ASN A 156 -3.83 -0.88 -14.06
CA ASN A 156 -5.12 -0.31 -13.72
C ASN A 156 -4.92 1.06 -13.07
N PHE A 157 -5.80 2.02 -13.33
CA PHE A 157 -5.84 3.27 -12.57
C PHE A 157 -7.23 3.62 -12.04
N GLU A 158 -7.23 4.29 -10.89
CA GLU A 158 -8.41 4.92 -10.30
C GLU A 158 -7.99 6.23 -9.62
N ARG A 159 -8.71 7.33 -9.88
CA ARG A 159 -8.52 8.59 -9.15
C ARG A 159 -9.19 8.50 -7.78
N ALA A 160 -8.62 9.16 -6.78
CA ALA A 160 -9.27 9.24 -5.47
C ALA A 160 -10.69 9.83 -5.59
N ALA A 161 -11.64 9.21 -4.89
CA ALA A 161 -13.04 9.59 -4.93
C ALA A 161 -13.25 10.96 -4.27
N ARG A 162 -14.20 11.73 -4.82
CA ARG A 162 -14.67 13.00 -4.28
C ARG A 162 -15.94 12.79 -3.47
N ILE A 163 -16.21 13.71 -2.54
CA ILE A 163 -17.46 13.70 -1.79
C ILE A 163 -18.62 13.88 -2.79
N GLY A 164 -19.54 12.92 -2.78
CA GLY A 164 -20.68 12.88 -3.69
C GLY A 164 -20.50 11.97 -4.90
N ASP A 165 -19.32 11.38 -5.09
CA ASP A 165 -19.11 10.35 -6.11
C ASP A 165 -19.88 9.07 -5.73
N GLU A 166 -20.30 8.32 -6.75
CA GLU A 166 -20.90 7.00 -6.56
C GLU A 166 -19.83 6.01 -6.07
N ILE A 167 -20.13 5.31 -4.96
CA ILE A 167 -19.26 4.24 -4.43
C ILE A 167 -19.81 2.91 -4.92
N GLY A 168 -19.40 2.50 -6.13
CA GLY A 168 -19.88 1.28 -6.78
C GLY A 168 -19.24 -0.02 -6.29
N GLY A 169 -18.09 0.06 -5.61
CA GLY A 169 -17.36 -1.08 -5.05
C GLY A 169 -17.38 -1.11 -3.53
N HIS A 170 -16.21 -1.23 -2.91
CA HIS A 170 -16.04 -1.12 -1.47
C HIS A 170 -14.97 -0.08 -1.13
N ASN A 171 -14.75 0.20 0.15
CA ASN A 171 -13.74 1.17 0.55
C ASN A 171 -12.34 0.58 0.36
N VAL A 172 -11.59 1.13 -0.59
CA VAL A 172 -10.21 0.76 -0.89
C VAL A 172 -9.30 1.93 -0.51
N SER A 173 -8.30 1.68 0.33
CA SER A 173 -7.36 2.70 0.79
C SER A 173 -6.21 2.92 -0.18
N GLY A 174 -5.90 1.92 -1.00
CA GLY A 174 -4.72 1.89 -1.86
C GLY A 174 -3.45 1.46 -1.13
N HIS A 175 -3.59 0.76 0.01
CA HIS A 175 -2.51 0.19 0.79
C HIS A 175 -2.49 -1.33 0.63
N VAL A 176 -1.71 -1.77 -0.36
CA VAL A 176 -1.51 -3.19 -0.68
C VAL A 176 -1.00 -3.95 0.54
N ASN A 177 -1.67 -5.05 0.89
CA ASN A 177 -1.26 -5.94 1.98
C ASN A 177 -0.20 -6.94 1.53
N CYS A 178 -0.33 -7.50 0.34
CA CYS A 178 0.65 -8.41 -0.23
C CYS A 178 0.56 -8.48 -1.76
N VAL A 179 1.59 -9.07 -2.37
CA VAL A 179 1.55 -9.53 -3.76
C VAL A 179 1.15 -11.01 -3.78
N ALA A 180 0.01 -11.32 -4.40
CA ALA A 180 -0.44 -12.68 -4.64
C ALA A 180 -0.01 -13.18 -6.03
N GLN A 181 0.00 -14.49 -6.20
CA GLN A 181 0.31 -15.13 -7.47
C GLN A 181 -0.94 -15.78 -8.05
N LEU A 182 -1.16 -15.63 -9.35
CA LEU A 182 -2.25 -16.29 -10.06
C LEU A 182 -1.89 -17.77 -10.28
N GLU A 183 -2.64 -18.68 -9.69
CA GLU A 183 -2.43 -20.13 -9.77
C GLU A 183 -3.16 -20.75 -10.96
N SER A 184 -4.35 -20.27 -11.30
CA SER A 184 -5.08 -20.81 -12.45
C SER A 184 -6.06 -19.81 -13.05
N VAL A 185 -6.38 -20.05 -14.32
CA VAL A 185 -7.38 -19.31 -15.09
C VAL A 185 -8.33 -20.31 -15.72
N GLU A 186 -9.62 -20.14 -15.42
CA GLU A 186 -10.69 -20.89 -16.07
C GLU A 186 -11.57 -19.89 -16.82
N ALA A 187 -11.57 -19.96 -18.15
CA ALA A 187 -12.31 -19.04 -19.00
C ALA A 187 -13.46 -19.76 -19.72
N THR A 188 -14.63 -19.12 -19.72
CA THR A 188 -15.74 -19.41 -20.61
C THR A 188 -16.00 -18.19 -21.50
N ASP A 189 -16.94 -18.29 -22.44
CA ASP A 189 -17.27 -17.18 -23.34
C ASP A 189 -17.80 -15.95 -22.60
N GLU A 190 -18.39 -16.12 -21.41
CA GLU A 190 -19.05 -15.04 -20.66
C GLU A 190 -18.37 -14.69 -19.34
N ASN A 191 -17.55 -15.58 -18.78
CA ASN A 191 -16.95 -15.39 -17.46
C ASN A 191 -15.51 -15.89 -17.41
N ARG A 192 -14.71 -15.25 -16.57
CA ARG A 192 -13.35 -15.72 -16.28
C ARG A 192 -13.16 -15.86 -14.78
N ARG A 193 -12.83 -17.06 -14.34
CA ARG A 193 -12.46 -17.35 -12.96
C ARG A 193 -10.94 -17.30 -12.84
N LEU A 194 -10.46 -16.56 -11.84
CA LEU A 194 -9.05 -16.45 -11.48
C LEU A 194 -8.86 -17.00 -10.07
N LEU A 195 -7.89 -17.89 -9.86
CA LEU A 195 -7.55 -18.45 -8.55
C LEU A 195 -6.19 -17.90 -8.10
N PHE A 196 -6.13 -17.28 -6.93
CA PHE A 196 -4.92 -16.64 -6.41
C PHE A 196 -4.40 -17.33 -5.15
N SER A 197 -3.07 -17.43 -5.05
CA SER A 197 -2.34 -17.89 -3.87
C SER A 197 -1.95 -16.74 -2.96
N LEU A 198 -2.16 -16.86 -1.66
CA LEU A 198 -1.91 -15.80 -0.70
C LEU A 198 -1.24 -16.32 0.59
N PRO A 199 -0.36 -15.49 1.19
CA PRO A 199 0.13 -15.73 2.55
C PRO A 199 -1.02 -15.81 3.57
N LYS A 200 -0.89 -16.66 4.59
CA LYS A 200 -1.95 -16.92 5.59
C LYS A 200 -2.27 -15.72 6.49
N ASP A 201 -1.28 -14.88 6.74
CA ASP A 201 -1.44 -13.64 7.52
C ASP A 201 -2.38 -12.64 6.83
N VAL A 202 -2.45 -12.65 5.50
CA VAL A 202 -3.45 -11.92 4.71
C VAL A 202 -4.71 -12.76 4.48
N GLY A 203 -4.56 -14.08 4.27
CA GLY A 203 -5.67 -14.98 3.98
C GLY A 203 -6.77 -14.99 5.04
N ARG A 204 -6.42 -14.85 6.31
CA ARG A 204 -7.39 -14.71 7.40
C ARG A 204 -8.36 -13.52 7.29
N TYR A 205 -8.11 -12.57 6.39
CA TYR A 205 -9.03 -11.44 6.11
C TYR A 205 -9.86 -11.64 4.84
N VAL A 206 -9.62 -12.70 4.08
CA VAL A 206 -10.34 -13.00 2.83
C VAL A 206 -11.37 -14.07 3.12
N PHE A 207 -12.64 -13.75 2.92
CA PHE A 207 -13.78 -14.64 3.19
C PHE A 207 -14.64 -14.83 1.94
N ALA A 208 -15.17 -16.03 1.73
CA ALA A 208 -16.11 -16.29 0.65
C ALA A 208 -17.30 -15.33 0.73
N LYS A 209 -17.69 -14.75 -0.41
CA LYS A 209 -18.72 -13.69 -0.54
C LYS A 209 -18.37 -12.36 0.14
N GLY A 210 -17.17 -12.21 0.69
CA GLY A 210 -16.62 -10.92 1.11
C GLY A 210 -16.08 -10.11 -0.07
N PHE A 211 -15.47 -8.96 0.25
CA PHE A 211 -14.80 -8.10 -0.72
C PHE A 211 -13.28 -8.21 -0.63
N VAL A 212 -12.63 -8.04 -1.77
CA VAL A 212 -11.17 -7.93 -1.90
C VAL A 212 -10.84 -7.00 -3.07
N ALA A 213 -9.78 -6.22 -2.96
CA ALA A 213 -9.22 -5.46 -4.06
C ALA A 213 -8.05 -6.22 -4.71
N VAL A 214 -8.16 -6.49 -6.00
CA VAL A 214 -7.11 -7.14 -6.82
C VAL A 214 -6.63 -6.16 -7.87
N ASP A 215 -5.38 -5.71 -7.78
CA ASP A 215 -4.82 -4.61 -8.58
C ASP A 215 -5.73 -3.37 -8.63
N GLY A 216 -6.36 -3.07 -7.50
CA GLY A 216 -7.30 -1.96 -7.34
C GLY A 216 -8.71 -2.25 -7.83
N CYS A 217 -9.00 -3.43 -8.36
CA CYS A 217 -10.37 -3.82 -8.71
C CYS A 217 -11.09 -4.39 -7.49
N SER A 218 -12.17 -3.74 -7.05
CA SER A 218 -13.08 -4.25 -6.04
C SER A 218 -13.84 -5.46 -6.60
N LEU A 219 -13.62 -6.63 -6.02
CA LEU A 219 -14.22 -7.88 -6.45
C LEU A 219 -14.87 -8.62 -5.28
N THR A 220 -15.92 -9.38 -5.59
CA THR A 220 -16.52 -10.32 -4.65
C THR A 220 -15.72 -11.62 -4.67
N VAL A 221 -15.32 -12.07 -3.49
CA VAL A 221 -14.59 -13.33 -3.31
C VAL A 221 -15.52 -14.51 -3.62
N GLY A 222 -15.04 -15.42 -4.46
CA GLY A 222 -15.66 -16.69 -4.78
C GLY A 222 -15.40 -17.74 -3.69
N GLU A 223 -14.73 -18.82 -4.07
CA GLU A 223 -14.30 -19.86 -3.15
C GLU A 223 -13.04 -19.41 -2.39
N VAL A 224 -12.88 -19.93 -1.18
CA VAL A 224 -11.66 -19.76 -0.37
C VAL A 224 -11.25 -21.13 0.14
N GLU A 225 -9.99 -21.50 -0.06
CA GLU A 225 -9.42 -22.73 0.47
C GLU A 225 -8.33 -22.39 1.49
N ARG A 226 -8.38 -23.04 2.63
CA ARG A 226 -7.37 -22.89 3.69
C ARG A 226 -6.34 -23.99 3.55
N GLY A 227 -5.10 -23.62 3.28
CA GLY A 227 -4.00 -24.57 3.17
C GLY A 227 -3.06 -24.54 4.38
N ASP A 228 -2.12 -25.48 4.42
CA ASP A 228 -1.16 -25.57 5.52
C ASP A 228 -0.18 -24.37 5.51
N GLU A 229 0.36 -24.05 4.32
CA GLU A 229 1.35 -22.96 4.13
C GLU A 229 0.75 -21.68 3.55
N ARG A 230 -0.19 -21.82 2.61
CA ARG A 230 -0.84 -20.72 1.90
C ARG A 230 -2.33 -20.97 1.81
N ASP A 231 -3.09 -19.89 1.81
CA ASP A 231 -4.51 -19.94 1.46
C ASP A 231 -4.66 -19.66 -0.04
N SER A 232 -5.84 -19.96 -0.59
CA SER A 232 -6.23 -19.56 -1.94
C SER A 232 -7.62 -18.92 -1.94
N PHE A 233 -7.88 -18.02 -2.88
CA PHE A 233 -9.24 -17.55 -3.17
C PHE A 233 -9.46 -17.37 -4.66
N SER A 234 -10.71 -17.51 -5.09
CA SER A 234 -11.10 -17.24 -6.47
C SER A 234 -11.90 -15.95 -6.60
N VAL A 235 -11.89 -15.37 -7.80
CA VAL A 235 -12.82 -14.31 -8.22
C VAL A 235 -13.38 -14.64 -9.59
N TYR A 236 -14.56 -14.11 -9.87
CA TYR A 236 -15.26 -14.28 -11.13
C TYR A 236 -15.40 -12.92 -11.81
N LEU A 237 -14.86 -12.80 -13.02
CA LEU A 237 -14.84 -11.56 -13.78
C LEU A 237 -15.89 -11.59 -14.87
N ILE A 238 -16.72 -10.55 -14.89
CA ILE A 238 -17.70 -10.29 -15.94
C ILE A 238 -17.02 -9.61 -17.15
N PRO A 239 -17.65 -9.62 -18.35
CA PRO A 239 -17.06 -9.06 -19.56
C PRO A 239 -16.63 -7.59 -19.43
N GLU A 240 -17.40 -6.79 -18.70
CA GLU A 240 -17.08 -5.38 -18.50
C GLU A 240 -15.78 -5.18 -17.71
N THR A 241 -15.57 -5.93 -16.61
CA THR A 241 -14.33 -5.90 -15.84
C THR A 241 -13.14 -6.36 -16.68
N LEU A 242 -13.31 -7.40 -17.50
CA LEU A 242 -12.27 -7.88 -18.40
C LEU A 242 -11.87 -6.84 -19.45
N ARG A 243 -12.84 -6.05 -19.93
CA ARG A 243 -12.63 -5.01 -20.93
C ARG A 243 -11.83 -3.84 -20.35
N VAL A 244 -12.25 -3.32 -19.18
CA VAL A 244 -11.71 -2.07 -18.63
C VAL A 244 -10.43 -2.24 -17.83
N THR A 245 -10.12 -3.46 -17.36
CA THR A 245 -8.96 -3.73 -16.49
C THR A 245 -7.87 -4.57 -17.16
N THR A 246 -6.71 -4.67 -16.53
CA THR A 246 -5.60 -5.55 -16.94
C THR A 246 -5.86 -7.02 -16.62
N LEU A 247 -6.85 -7.34 -15.78
CA LEU A 247 -7.10 -8.70 -15.28
C LEU A 247 -7.40 -9.71 -16.40
N GLY A 248 -7.96 -9.24 -17.53
CA GLY A 248 -8.19 -10.05 -18.72
C GLY A 248 -6.91 -10.49 -19.45
N GLY A 249 -5.76 -9.91 -19.14
CA GLY A 249 -4.47 -10.31 -19.70
C GLY A 249 -3.76 -11.40 -18.90
N TYR A 250 -4.13 -11.61 -17.62
CA TYR A 250 -3.30 -12.40 -16.72
C TYR A 250 -3.31 -13.90 -16.96
N THR A 251 -2.15 -14.51 -16.83
CA THR A 251 -1.87 -15.93 -17.02
C THR A 251 -1.21 -16.52 -15.77
N HIS A 252 -1.13 -17.85 -15.71
CA HIS A 252 -0.52 -18.55 -14.58
C HIS A 252 0.85 -17.95 -14.23
N GLY A 253 1.05 -17.61 -12.95
CA GLY A 253 2.29 -17.07 -12.40
C GLY A 253 2.36 -15.54 -12.39
N ASP A 254 1.37 -14.84 -12.97
CA ASP A 254 1.30 -13.39 -12.88
C ASP A 254 1.04 -12.92 -11.45
N ALA A 255 1.62 -11.77 -11.12
CA ALA A 255 1.65 -11.21 -9.77
C ALA A 255 0.71 -10.02 -9.64
N VAL A 256 -0.20 -10.08 -8.67
CA VAL A 256 -1.24 -9.07 -8.45
C VAL A 256 -1.13 -8.46 -7.05
N ASN A 257 -1.44 -7.18 -6.92
CA ASN A 257 -1.57 -6.52 -5.62
C ASN A 257 -2.89 -6.92 -4.97
N ILE A 258 -2.84 -7.32 -3.70
CA ILE A 258 -4.02 -7.64 -2.90
C ILE A 258 -4.16 -6.62 -1.77
N GLU A 259 -5.34 -6.04 -1.65
CA GLU A 259 -5.79 -5.31 -0.48
C GLU A 259 -7.08 -5.94 0.04
N ALA A 260 -7.05 -6.41 1.29
CA ALA A 260 -8.21 -6.92 2.01
C ALA A 260 -9.09 -5.77 2.47
N ASP A 261 -10.41 -6.01 2.57
CA ASP A 261 -11.34 -5.01 3.06
C ASP A 261 -10.95 -4.51 4.46
N ALA A 262 -10.74 -3.20 4.57
CA ALA A 262 -10.31 -2.56 5.80
C ALA A 262 -11.29 -2.81 6.97
N SER A 263 -12.59 -2.93 6.67
CA SER A 263 -13.61 -3.24 7.68
C SER A 263 -13.41 -4.63 8.25
N THR A 264 -13.18 -5.61 7.37
CA THR A 264 -12.86 -6.99 7.72
C THR A 264 -11.58 -7.07 8.55
N VAL A 265 -10.50 -6.40 8.12
CA VAL A 265 -9.24 -6.34 8.88
C VAL A 265 -9.48 -5.78 10.28
N ALA A 266 -10.19 -4.67 10.41
CA ALA A 266 -10.47 -4.05 11.70
C ALA A 266 -11.25 -4.96 12.64
N VAL A 267 -12.24 -5.71 12.12
CA VAL A 267 -13.02 -6.68 12.89
C VAL A 267 -12.15 -7.85 13.34
N VAL A 268 -11.43 -8.49 12.41
CA VAL A 268 -10.60 -9.67 12.71
C VAL A 268 -9.51 -9.32 13.74
N GLU A 269 -8.79 -8.21 13.55
CA GLU A 269 -7.74 -7.76 14.47
C GLU A 269 -8.28 -7.40 15.85
N THR A 270 -9.44 -6.73 15.91
CA THR A 270 -10.07 -6.38 17.18
C THR A 270 -10.48 -7.63 17.96
N VAL A 271 -11.11 -8.59 17.28
CA VAL A 271 -11.53 -9.87 17.90
C VAL A 271 -10.30 -10.67 18.35
N ALA A 272 -9.28 -10.80 17.50
CA ALA A 272 -8.05 -11.50 17.83
C ALA A 272 -7.37 -10.92 19.08
N ARG A 273 -7.28 -9.59 19.17
CA ARG A 273 -6.72 -8.92 20.35
C ARG A 273 -7.54 -9.18 21.62
N VAL A 274 -8.86 -9.05 21.55
CA VAL A 274 -9.76 -9.27 22.71
C VAL A 274 -9.69 -10.72 23.20
N LEU A 275 -9.60 -11.68 22.29
CA LEU A 275 -9.49 -13.10 22.64
C LEU A 275 -8.14 -13.42 23.28
N ALA A 276 -7.04 -12.85 22.74
CA ALA A 276 -5.71 -12.97 23.33
C ALA A 276 -5.65 -12.38 24.75
N GLU A 277 -6.28 -11.21 24.98
CA GLU A 277 -6.38 -10.61 26.32
C GLU A 277 -7.17 -11.47 27.31
N LYS A 278 -8.12 -12.28 26.82
CA LYS A 278 -8.99 -13.14 27.63
C LYS A 278 -8.49 -14.59 27.76
N ASN A 279 -7.32 -14.94 27.21
CA ASN A 279 -6.82 -16.32 27.14
C ASN A 279 -7.82 -17.29 26.46
N LEU A 280 -8.62 -16.79 25.53
CA LEU A 280 -9.53 -17.60 24.72
C LEU A 280 -8.86 -17.84 23.36
N GLU A 281 -8.56 -19.09 23.03
CA GLU A 281 -7.98 -19.45 21.73
C GLU A 281 -9.02 -19.32 20.62
N LEU A 282 -8.59 -18.82 19.45
CA LEU A 282 -9.43 -18.63 18.25
C LEU A 282 -9.72 -19.96 17.51
N SER A 283 -9.28 -21.09 18.05
CA SER A 283 -9.36 -22.41 17.43
C SER A 283 -10.77 -23.04 17.41
N SER A 284 -11.82 -22.26 17.68
CA SER A 284 -13.20 -22.78 17.81
C SER A 284 -14.25 -22.04 16.96
N LEU A 285 -13.85 -21.29 15.93
CA LEU A 285 -14.75 -20.63 14.98
C LEU A 285 -14.39 -20.95 13.53
#